data_AF-A0AAN8G131-F1
#
_entry.id   AF-A0AAN8G131-F1
#
_cell.length_a   1.000
_cell.length_b   1.000
_cell.length_c   1.000
_cell.angle_alpha   90.00
_cell.angle_beta   90.00
_cell.angle_gamma   90.00
#
_symmetry.space_group_name_H-M   'P 1'
#
loop_
_entity.id
_entity.type
_entity.pdbx_description
1 polymer ?
#
loop_
_entity_poly.entity_id
_entity_poly.type
_entity_poly.pdbx_seq_one_letter_code
_entity_poly.pdbx_strand_id
1 'polypeptide(L)'
;MMMVNTLKRKLLIIKAVGDEISKNVKITGVCRQKSRNPEKPGLVKISFENTEQRNLILRINKGNLKNGAFKDVFLSKAKSFEERLIEMNARSILRHLPNGPTLRVNSNGRILMRQDKEETPTVTL
;
A
#
# COMPACT_ATOMS: atom_id res chain seq x y z
N MET A 1 -1.74 -6.08 -26.94
CA MET A 1 -2.91 -6.65 -26.25
C MET A 1 -2.63 -6.94 -24.75
N MET A 2 -2.20 -5.96 -23.94
CA MET A 2 -1.87 -6.15 -22.50
C MET A 2 -2.80 -5.38 -21.52
N MET A 3 -3.57 -4.40 -22.01
CA MET A 3 -4.44 -3.54 -21.18
C MET A 3 -5.67 -4.28 -20.60
N VAL A 4 -6.26 -5.19 -21.37
CA VAL A 4 -7.50 -5.91 -20.96
C VAL A 4 -7.24 -6.82 -19.76
N ASN A 5 -6.06 -7.42 -19.68
CA ASN A 5 -5.70 -8.34 -18.58
C ASN A 5 -5.39 -7.60 -17.26
N THR A 6 -4.91 -6.36 -17.36
CA THR A 6 -4.63 -5.54 -16.17
C THR A 6 -5.88 -4.95 -15.56
N LEU A 7 -6.88 -4.53 -16.36
CA LEU A 7 -8.16 -4.06 -15.84
C LEU A 7 -8.93 -5.16 -15.12
N LYS A 8 -8.98 -6.38 -15.69
CA LYS A 8 -9.63 -7.56 -15.08
C LYS A 8 -9.03 -7.92 -13.71
N ARG A 9 -7.70 -8.05 -13.61
CA ARG A 9 -7.02 -8.30 -12.33
C ARG A 9 -7.25 -7.21 -11.28
N LYS A 10 -7.48 -5.97 -11.69
CA LYS A 10 -7.65 -4.83 -10.77
C LYS A 10 -9.10 -4.68 -10.28
N LEU A 11 -10.07 -4.98 -11.13
CA LEU A 11 -11.46 -5.20 -10.71
C LEU A 11 -11.57 -6.35 -9.70
N LEU A 12 -10.78 -7.41 -9.89
CA LEU A 12 -10.70 -8.53 -8.94
C LEU A 12 -10.18 -8.11 -7.56
N ILE A 13 -9.22 -7.17 -7.48
CA ILE A 13 -8.74 -6.64 -6.19
C ILE A 13 -9.89 -5.96 -5.44
N ILE A 14 -10.68 -5.14 -6.12
CA ILE A 14 -11.80 -4.40 -5.49
C ILE A 14 -12.94 -5.33 -5.12
N LYS A 15 -13.26 -6.32 -5.97
CA LYS A 15 -14.20 -7.40 -5.61
C LYS A 15 -13.73 -8.17 -4.38
N ALA A 16 -12.44 -8.44 -4.28
CA ALA A 16 -11.86 -9.11 -3.11
C ALA A 16 -11.87 -8.27 -1.82
N VAL A 17 -12.08 -6.95 -1.89
CA VAL A 17 -12.33 -6.13 -0.69
C VAL A 17 -13.73 -6.41 -0.12
N GLY A 18 -14.69 -6.73 -0.99
CA GLY A 18 -16.06 -7.13 -0.65
C GLY A 18 -17.04 -6.73 -1.75
N ASP A 19 -17.96 -7.63 -2.09
CA ASP A 19 -18.93 -7.41 -3.17
C ASP A 19 -19.88 -6.24 -2.91
N GLU A 20 -20.25 -5.98 -1.65
CA GLU A 20 -21.09 -4.83 -1.28
C GLU A 20 -20.41 -3.48 -1.52
N ILE A 21 -19.09 -3.42 -1.32
CA ILE A 21 -18.30 -2.20 -1.52
C ILE A 21 -18.09 -1.95 -3.01
N SER A 22 -17.91 -3.03 -3.78
CA SER A 22 -17.73 -2.94 -5.22
C SER A 22 -18.93 -2.27 -5.92
N LYS A 23 -20.14 -2.39 -5.34
CA LYS A 23 -21.36 -1.74 -5.83
C LYS A 23 -21.44 -0.25 -5.46
N ASN A 24 -20.82 0.15 -4.35
CA ASN A 24 -20.88 1.52 -3.80
C ASN A 24 -19.69 2.40 -4.20
N VAL A 25 -18.74 1.88 -4.98
CA VAL A 25 -17.53 2.60 -5.35
C VAL A 25 -17.43 2.73 -6.86
N LYS A 26 -17.26 3.96 -7.34
CA LYS A 26 -17.04 4.26 -8.75
C LYS A 26 -15.57 4.57 -9.02
N ILE A 27 -14.94 3.72 -9.82
CA ILE A 27 -13.55 3.90 -10.24
C ILE A 27 -13.53 4.85 -11.44
N THR A 28 -12.86 5.98 -11.30
CA THR A 28 -12.74 6.98 -12.36
C THR A 28 -11.50 6.79 -13.22
N GLY A 29 -10.46 6.16 -12.67
CA GLY A 29 -9.21 5.98 -13.39
C GLY A 29 -8.29 4.96 -12.76
N VAL A 30 -7.47 4.31 -13.59
CA VAL A 30 -6.52 3.31 -13.14
C VAL A 30 -5.23 3.42 -13.96
N CYS A 31 -4.11 3.63 -13.29
CA CYS A 31 -2.81 3.77 -13.94
C CYS A 31 -1.75 2.97 -13.19
N ARG A 32 -0.92 2.19 -13.93
CA ARG A 32 0.27 1.57 -13.35
C ARG A 32 1.45 2.50 -13.59
N GLN A 33 2.10 2.94 -12.51
CA GLN A 33 3.33 3.71 -12.61
C GLN A 33 4.47 2.79 -13.00
N LYS A 34 5.42 3.32 -13.78
CA LYS A 34 6.67 2.62 -14.08
C LYS A 34 7.43 2.40 -12.77
N SER A 35 7.89 1.17 -12.55
CA SER A 35 8.77 0.89 -11.42
C SER A 35 10.13 1.52 -11.66
N ARG A 36 10.76 2.03 -10.59
CA ARG A 36 12.17 2.44 -10.63
C ARG A 36 13.12 1.25 -10.54
N ASN A 37 12.65 0.12 -9.99
CA ASN A 37 13.41 -1.12 -9.93
C ASN A 37 12.77 -2.13 -10.92
N PRO A 38 13.48 -2.59 -11.96
CA PRO A 38 12.96 -3.52 -12.96
C PRO A 38 12.42 -4.83 -12.37
N GLU A 39 13.02 -5.32 -11.28
CA GLU A 39 12.65 -6.58 -10.64
C GLU A 39 11.35 -6.47 -9.82
N LYS A 40 10.94 -5.24 -9.48
CA LYS A 40 9.76 -5.00 -8.64
C LYS A 40 8.61 -4.47 -9.49
N PRO A 41 7.38 -4.99 -9.31
CA PRO A 41 6.22 -4.47 -10.02
C PRO A 41 5.96 -3.01 -9.63
N GLY A 42 5.63 -2.19 -10.63
CA GLY A 42 5.29 -0.79 -10.42
C GLY A 42 3.97 -0.61 -9.67
N LEU A 43 3.88 0.50 -8.92
CA LEU A 43 2.69 0.84 -8.15
C LEU A 43 1.47 1.02 -9.05
N VAL A 44 0.31 0.57 -8.60
CA VAL A 44 -0.97 0.81 -9.28
C VAL A 44 -1.71 1.91 -8.53
N LYS A 45 -1.97 3.02 -9.23
CA LYS A 45 -2.85 4.10 -8.77
C LYS A 45 -4.27 3.82 -9.24
N ILE A 46 -5.20 3.91 -8.30
CA ILE A 46 -6.64 3.80 -8.53
C ILE A 46 -7.25 5.11 -8.07
N SER A 47 -7.99 5.76 -8.97
CA SER A 47 -8.73 6.97 -8.72
C SER A 47 -10.20 6.62 -8.54
N PHE A 48 -10.83 7.30 -7.57
CA PHE A 48 -12.24 7.15 -7.24
C PHE A 48 -12.96 8.46 -7.53
N GLU A 49 -14.29 8.43 -7.57
CA GLU A 49 -15.10 9.63 -7.79
C GLU A 49 -14.94 10.64 -6.66
N ASN A 50 -14.86 10.16 -5.41
CA ASN A 50 -14.72 11.00 -4.23
C ASN A 50 -13.81 10.37 -3.17
N THR A 51 -13.36 11.20 -2.23
CA THR A 51 -12.42 10.82 -1.15
C THR A 51 -13.04 9.85 -0.15
N GLU A 52 -14.36 9.87 0.01
CA GLU A 52 -15.09 8.96 0.89
C GLU A 52 -15.04 7.52 0.40
N GLN A 53 -15.30 7.27 -0.89
CA GLN A 53 -15.16 5.94 -1.51
C GLN A 53 -13.75 5.37 -1.34
N ARG A 54 -12.72 6.21 -1.50
CA ARG A 54 -11.33 5.81 -1.23
C ARG A 54 -11.14 5.41 0.24
N ASN A 55 -11.65 6.21 1.17
CA ASN A 55 -11.49 5.97 2.61
C ASN A 55 -12.21 4.67 3.04
N LEU A 56 -13.38 4.39 2.45
CA LEU A 56 -14.13 3.14 2.66
C LEU A 56 -13.26 1.92 2.32
N ILE A 57 -12.65 1.90 1.14
CA ILE A 57 -11.76 0.82 0.70
C ILE A 57 -10.55 0.67 1.63
N LEU A 58 -9.91 1.78 2.01
CA LEU A 58 -8.72 1.73 2.86
C LEU A 58 -9.01 1.23 4.27
N ARG A 59 -10.21 1.51 4.82
CA ARG A 59 -10.62 1.03 6.15
C ARG A 59 -10.82 -0.48 6.14
N ILE A 60 -11.51 -1.01 5.14
CA ILE A 60 -11.92 -2.42 5.07
C ILE A 60 -10.75 -3.34 4.65
N ASN A 61 -9.81 -2.79 3.86
CA ASN A 61 -8.55 -3.45 3.51
C ASN A 61 -7.75 -3.98 4.72
N LYS A 62 -7.87 -3.39 5.92
CA LYS A 62 -7.07 -3.82 7.08
C LYS A 62 -7.30 -5.27 7.50
N GLY A 63 -8.46 -5.87 7.21
CA GLY A 63 -8.80 -7.25 7.54
C GLY A 63 -8.92 -8.18 6.32
N ASN A 64 -9.67 -7.76 5.29
CA ASN A 64 -10.16 -8.70 4.26
C ASN A 64 -9.10 -9.13 3.25
N LEU A 65 -8.15 -8.25 2.91
CA LEU A 65 -7.15 -8.53 1.87
C LEU A 65 -6.05 -9.52 2.34
N LYS A 66 -5.95 -9.77 3.66
CA LYS A 66 -4.96 -10.70 4.23
C LYS A 66 -5.33 -12.18 4.03
N ASN A 67 -6.61 -12.47 3.80
CA ASN A 67 -7.13 -13.83 3.72
C ASN A 67 -7.57 -14.12 2.27
N GLY A 68 -6.60 -14.34 1.37
CA GLY A 68 -6.92 -14.74 -0.01
C GLY A 68 -5.79 -14.52 -1.01
N ALA A 69 -6.14 -14.52 -2.30
CA ALA A 69 -5.21 -14.38 -3.43
C ALA A 69 -4.46 -13.03 -3.48
N PHE A 70 -4.78 -12.11 -2.58
CA PHE A 70 -4.20 -10.77 -2.49
C PHE A 70 -3.48 -10.51 -1.16
N LYS A 71 -3.10 -11.56 -0.43
CA LYS A 71 -2.37 -11.49 0.85
C LYS A 71 -1.12 -10.61 0.79
N ASP A 72 -0.41 -10.62 -0.33
CA ASP A 72 0.82 -9.86 -0.54
C ASP A 72 0.58 -8.46 -1.13
N VAL A 73 -0.68 -8.05 -1.28
CA VAL A 73 -1.05 -6.74 -1.82
C VAL A 73 -1.29 -5.75 -0.68
N PHE A 74 -0.58 -4.64 -0.72
CA PHE A 74 -0.75 -3.54 0.22
C PHE A 74 -1.47 -2.38 -0.44
N LEU A 75 -2.66 -2.01 0.05
CA LEU A 75 -3.28 -0.75 -0.34
C LEU A 75 -2.90 0.36 0.65
N SER A 76 -2.56 1.52 0.09
CA SER A 76 -2.24 2.71 0.85
C SER A 76 -2.79 3.96 0.16
N LYS A 77 -2.99 5.03 0.92
CA LYS A 77 -3.33 6.34 0.36
C LYS A 77 -2.15 6.83 -0.47
N ALA A 78 -2.44 7.35 -1.67
CA ALA A 78 -1.44 8.04 -2.47
C ALA A 78 -0.99 9.32 -1.74
N LYS A 79 0.31 9.46 -1.52
CA LYS A 79 0.91 10.65 -0.90
C LYS A 79 1.09 11.79 -1.90
N SER A 80 0.86 13.02 -1.46
CA SER A 80 1.19 14.23 -2.19
C SER A 80 2.72 14.35 -2.37
N PHE A 81 3.14 15.31 -3.18
CA PHE A 81 4.57 15.57 -3.37
C PHE A 81 5.22 16.05 -2.07
N GLU A 82 4.56 16.97 -1.36
CA GLU A 82 4.99 17.55 -0.10
C GLU A 82 5.05 16.48 1.00
N GLU A 83 3.99 15.67 1.15
CA GLU A 83 3.96 14.56 2.10
C GLU A 83 5.14 13.59 1.87
N ARG A 84 5.50 13.35 0.60
CA ARG A 84 6.64 12.50 0.23
C ARG A 84 7.97 13.15 0.58
N LEU A 85 8.14 14.44 0.31
CA LEU A 85 9.36 15.18 0.66
C LEU A 85 9.58 15.22 2.17
N ILE A 86 8.52 15.53 2.94
CA ILE A 86 8.57 15.54 4.41
C ILE A 86 8.98 14.18 4.93
N GLU A 87 8.38 13.10 4.43
CA GLU A 87 8.74 11.75 4.84
C GLU A 87 10.19 11.38 4.45
N MET A 88 10.65 11.76 3.26
CA MET A 88 12.03 11.52 2.84
C MET A 88 13.03 12.23 3.75
N ASN A 89 12.78 13.50 4.06
CA ASN A 89 13.63 14.27 4.96
C ASN A 89 13.64 13.67 6.37
N ALA A 90 12.46 13.32 6.91
CA ALA A 90 12.36 12.67 8.21
C ALA A 90 13.14 11.33 8.25
N ARG A 91 13.03 10.50 7.20
CA ARG A 91 13.80 9.24 7.10
C ARG A 91 15.30 9.50 7.04
N SER A 92 15.74 10.52 6.31
CA SER A 92 17.15 10.89 6.23
C SER A 92 17.68 11.36 7.58
N ILE A 93 16.93 12.19 8.30
CA ILE A 93 17.30 12.66 9.65
C ILE A 93 17.40 11.47 10.61
N LEU A 94 16.39 10.60 10.63
CA LEU A 94 16.39 9.42 11.52
C LEU A 94 17.64 8.57 11.34
N ARG A 95 18.17 8.37 10.12
CA ARG A 95 19.37 7.55 9.91
C ARG A 95 20.64 8.08 10.60
N HIS A 96 20.70 9.38 10.87
CA HIS A 96 21.86 10.01 11.48
C HIS A 96 21.75 10.11 13.01
N LEU A 97 20.60 9.72 13.59
CA LEU A 97 20.44 9.67 15.03
C LEU A 97 21.14 8.43 15.62
N PRO A 98 21.66 8.51 16.86
CA PRO A 98 22.29 7.37 17.54
C PRO A 98 21.38 6.13 17.60
N ASN A 99 20.09 6.36 17.86
CA ASN A 99 19.05 5.32 17.89
C ASN A 99 18.20 5.32 16.61
N GLY A 100 18.71 5.87 15.52
CA GLY A 100 18.02 5.97 14.24
C GLY A 100 17.49 4.65 13.69
N PRO A 101 18.27 3.56 13.71
CA PRO A 101 17.84 2.26 13.21
C PRO A 101 16.66 1.66 13.97
N THR A 102 16.47 1.99 15.25
CA THR A 102 15.34 1.49 16.06
C THR A 102 14.05 2.27 15.78
N LEU A 103 14.11 3.37 15.04
CA LEU A 103 12.97 4.22 14.72
C LEU A 103 12.47 4.00 13.28
N ARG A 104 11.20 4.28 13.06
CA ARG A 104 10.55 4.28 11.74
C ARG A 104 9.51 5.39 11.62
N VAL A 105 9.38 5.95 10.42
CA VAL A 105 8.26 6.84 10.07
C VAL A 105 7.11 5.99 9.56
N ASN A 106 5.93 6.12 10.18
CA ASN A 106 4.73 5.41 9.74
C ASN A 106 4.04 6.14 8.57
N SER A 107 3.00 5.51 8.00
CA SER A 107 2.26 6.06 6.85
C SER A 107 1.58 7.42 7.14
N ASN A 108 1.39 7.78 8.41
CA ASN A 108 0.79 9.03 8.89
C ASN A 108 1.86 10.06 9.32
N GLY A 109 3.14 9.81 9.06
CA GLY A 109 4.24 10.73 9.41
C GLY A 109 4.69 10.69 10.88
N ARG A 110 4.14 9.81 11.72
CA ARG A 110 4.57 9.66 13.11
C ARG A 110 5.83 8.80 13.20
N ILE A 111 6.74 9.15 14.10
CA ILE A 111 7.93 8.37 14.43
C ILE A 111 7.55 7.35 15.50
N LEU A 112 7.83 6.08 15.25
CA LEU A 112 7.55 4.94 16.13
C LEU A 112 8.79 4.06 16.25
N MET A 113 8.88 3.27 17.32
CA MET A 113 9.86 2.19 17.40
C MET A 113 9.58 1.13 16.33
N ARG A 114 10.63 0.53 15.77
CA ARG A 114 10.55 -0.72 15.03
C ARG A 114 10.23 -1.81 16.04
N GLN A 115 9.22 -2.60 15.71
CA GLN A 115 9.02 -3.88 16.40
C GLN A 115 9.98 -4.84 15.74
N ASP A 116 10.91 -5.39 16.50
CA ASP A 116 11.71 -6.51 16.03
C ASP A 116 10.73 -7.65 15.73
N LYS A 117 10.78 -8.17 14.50
CA LYS A 117 10.09 -9.42 14.22
C LYS A 117 10.86 -10.48 15.01
N GLU A 118 10.20 -11.12 15.97
CA GLU A 118 10.69 -12.38 16.52
C GLU A 118 11.06 -13.28 15.33
N GLU A 119 12.35 -13.60 15.22
CA GLU A 119 12.84 -14.56 14.25
C GLU A 119 12.20 -15.90 14.58
N THR A 120 11.26 -16.35 13.74
CA THR A 120 10.81 -17.74 13.78
C THR A 120 12.02 -18.63 13.55
N PRO A 121 12.41 -19.51 14.49
CA PRO A 121 13.58 -20.36 14.31
C PRO A 121 13.36 -21.22 13.07
N THR A 122 14.34 -21.18 12.17
CA THR A 122 14.35 -22.06 11.00
C THR A 122 14.60 -23.47 11.53
N VAL A 123 13.55 -24.28 11.60
CA VAL A 123 13.68 -25.71 11.86
C VAL A 123 14.25 -26.34 10.59
N THR A 124 15.55 -26.60 10.62
CA THR A 124 16.21 -27.45 9.62
C THR A 124 15.79 -28.90 9.91
N LEU A 125 15.09 -29.53 8.95
CA LEU A 125 14.80 -30.97 8.95
C LEU A 125 16.05 -31.79 8.69
#